data_AF-A0A7C4F061-F1
#
_entry.id   AF-A0A7C4F061-F1
#
_cell.length_a   1.000
_cell.length_b   1.000
_cell.length_c   1.000
_cell.angle_alpha   90.00
_cell.angle_beta   90.00
_cell.angle_gamma   90.00
#
_symmetry.space_group_name_H-M   'P 1'
#
loop_
_entity.id
_entity.type
_entity.pdbx_description
1 polymer ?
#
loop_
_entity_poly.entity_id
_entity_poly.type
_entity_poly.pdbx_seq_one_letter_code
_entity_poly.pdbx_strand_id
1 'polypeptide(L)'
;MNEKNKEPQLDPERIRMIEVAANPHRIRIMMELLNKEGTVASLSKALGYSRQLVDHHLETLERSKLVLRRRVGNMEMYSITE
;
A
#
# COMPACT_ATOMS: atom_id res chain seq x y z
N MET A 1 -22.92 12.80 -37.30
CA MET A 1 -22.11 11.56 -37.15
C MET A 1 -21.86 11.36 -35.66
N ASN A 2 -22.19 10.18 -35.15
CA ASN A 2 -22.31 9.89 -33.72
C ASN A 2 -21.04 10.21 -32.91
N GLU A 3 -21.16 11.17 -32.01
CA GLU A 3 -20.37 11.24 -30.78
C GLU A 3 -20.82 10.09 -29.87
N LYS A 4 -20.44 8.86 -30.24
CA LYS A 4 -20.64 7.70 -29.37
C LYS A 4 -19.93 8.00 -28.05
N ASN A 5 -20.72 8.10 -26.98
CA ASN A 5 -20.36 7.92 -25.58
C ASN A 5 -19.04 7.16 -25.44
N LYS A 6 -17.93 7.89 -25.29
CA LYS A 6 -16.71 7.31 -24.74
C LYS A 6 -16.93 7.32 -23.23
N GLU A 7 -17.48 6.23 -22.70
CA GLU A 7 -17.31 5.97 -21.27
C GLU A 7 -15.82 6.15 -20.95
N PRO A 8 -15.48 6.87 -19.86
CA PRO A 8 -14.09 6.97 -19.46
C PRO A 8 -13.58 5.56 -19.20
N GLN A 9 -12.77 5.04 -20.12
CA GLN A 9 -12.10 3.76 -19.91
C GLN A 9 -11.13 3.95 -18.76
N LEU A 10 -11.49 3.40 -17.61
CA LEU A 10 -10.63 3.38 -16.44
C LEU A 10 -9.38 2.57 -16.78
N ASP A 11 -8.23 3.16 -16.47
CA ASP A 11 -6.94 2.50 -16.66
C ASP A 11 -6.91 1.18 -15.85
N PRO A 12 -6.77 0.02 -16.51
CA PRO A 12 -6.76 -1.27 -15.84
C PRO A 12 -5.67 -1.39 -14.76
N GLU A 13 -4.56 -0.65 -14.88
CA GLU A 13 -3.53 -0.62 -13.85
C GLU A 13 -4.03 0.09 -12.58
N ARG A 14 -4.72 1.23 -12.74
CA ARG A 14 -5.34 1.96 -11.62
C ARG A 14 -6.42 1.14 -10.92
N ILE A 15 -7.23 0.39 -11.67
CA ILE A 15 -8.21 -0.52 -11.08
C ILE A 15 -7.52 -1.56 -10.19
N ARG A 16 -6.49 -2.24 -10.72
CA ARG A 16 -5.73 -3.24 -9.96
C ARG A 16 -5.08 -2.65 -8.71
N MET A 17 -4.54 -1.44 -8.79
CA MET A 17 -3.99 -0.76 -7.61
C MET A 17 -5.05 -0.53 -6.52
N ILE A 18 -6.25 -0.10 -6.90
CA ILE A 18 -7.36 0.10 -5.97
C ILE A 18 -7.81 -1.24 -5.37
N GLU A 19 -7.93 -2.29 -6.17
CA GLU A 19 -8.28 -3.64 -5.70
C GLU A 19 -7.27 -4.19 -4.70
N VAL A 20 -5.97 -3.96 -4.94
CA VAL A 20 -4.93 -4.27 -3.97
C VAL A 20 -5.16 -3.43 -2.72
N ALA A 21 -5.30 -2.11 -2.81
CA ALA A 21 -5.47 -1.26 -1.63
C ALA A 21 -6.71 -1.66 -0.80
N ALA A 22 -7.81 -2.09 -1.42
CA ALA A 22 -9.13 -2.30 -0.81
C ALA A 22 -9.23 -3.41 0.27
N ASN A 23 -8.14 -4.08 0.64
CA ASN A 23 -8.14 -4.99 1.78
C ASN A 23 -8.07 -4.21 3.11
N PRO A 24 -8.90 -4.52 4.12
CA PRO A 24 -8.96 -3.75 5.37
C PRO A 24 -7.61 -3.62 6.11
N HIS A 25 -6.78 -4.65 6.12
CA HIS A 25 -5.46 -4.59 6.77
C HIS A 25 -4.49 -3.70 5.99
N ARG A 26 -4.52 -3.78 4.66
CA ARG A 26 -3.68 -2.95 3.78
C ARG A 26 -4.07 -1.47 3.87
N ILE A 27 -5.37 -1.15 3.86
CA ILE A 27 -5.84 0.22 4.10
C ILE A 27 -5.30 0.73 5.44
N ARG A 28 -5.41 -0.05 6.52
CA ARG A 28 -4.94 0.38 7.85
C ARG A 28 -3.42 0.58 7.91
N ILE A 29 -2.65 -0.29 7.26
CA ILE A 29 -1.20 -0.12 7.13
C ILE A 29 -0.88 1.15 6.36
N MET A 30 -1.54 1.38 5.22
CA MET A 30 -1.33 2.59 4.42
C MET A 30 -1.72 3.87 5.18
N MET A 31 -2.82 3.85 5.94
CA MET A 31 -3.24 4.98 6.78
C MET A 31 -2.21 5.30 7.87
N GLU A 32 -1.61 4.30 8.49
CA GLU A 32 -0.51 4.53 9.45
C GLU A 32 0.73 5.11 8.74
N LEU A 33 1.05 4.61 7.54
CA LEU A 33 2.19 5.09 6.74
C LEU A 33 2.00 6.51 6.17
N LEU A 34 0.75 6.94 5.93
CA LEU A 34 0.43 8.32 5.58
C LEU A 34 0.74 9.29 6.73
N ASN A 35 0.62 8.83 7.98
CA ASN A 35 0.94 9.66 9.15
C ASN A 35 2.45 9.74 9.40
N LYS A 36 3.14 8.60 9.26
CA LYS A 36 4.59 8.49 9.46
C LYS A 36 5.15 7.24 8.79
N GLU A 37 6.39 7.32 8.32
CA GLU A 37 7.11 6.13 7.90
C GLU A 37 7.30 5.13 9.05
N GLY A 38 7.36 3.85 8.73
CA GLY A 38 7.42 2.80 9.74
C GLY A 38 8.15 1.53 9.31
N THR A 39 8.73 0.85 10.29
CA THR A 39 9.24 -0.52 10.15
C THR A 39 8.11 -1.53 10.42
N VAL A 40 8.29 -2.79 10.00
CA VAL A 40 7.37 -3.90 10.34
C VAL A 40 7.07 -3.95 11.84
N ALA A 41 8.09 -3.78 12.68
CA ALA A 41 7.94 -3.82 14.13
C ALA A 41 7.09 -2.65 14.66
N SER A 42 7.30 -1.43 14.15
CA SER A 42 6.52 -0.26 14.56
C SER A 42 5.07 -0.32 14.09
N LEU A 43 4.83 -0.80 12.87
CA LEU A 43 3.48 -0.97 12.30
C LEU A 43 2.71 -2.06 13.02
N SER A 44 3.36 -3.20 13.30
CA SER A 44 2.81 -4.28 14.12
C SER A 44 2.36 -3.77 15.49
N LYS A 45 3.20 -2.97 16.16
CA LYS A 45 2.87 -2.37 17.45
C LYS A 45 1.71 -1.37 17.36
N ALA A 46 1.72 -0.48 16.36
CA ALA A 46 0.70 0.56 16.20
C ALA A 46 -0.68 -0.02 15.88
N LEU A 47 -0.74 -1.07 15.07
CA LEU A 47 -1.99 -1.64 14.56
C LEU A 47 -2.49 -2.84 15.38
N GLY A 48 -1.69 -3.34 16.33
CA GLY A 48 -2.02 -4.56 17.09
C GLY A 48 -1.98 -5.83 16.24
N TYR A 49 -1.17 -5.85 15.19
CA TYR A 49 -1.04 -6.97 14.25
C TYR A 49 0.20 -7.80 14.52
N SER A 50 0.19 -9.07 14.11
CA SER A 50 1.42 -9.87 14.11
C SER A 50 2.41 -9.31 13.08
N ARG A 51 3.71 -9.47 13.34
CA ARG A 51 4.76 -9.03 12.40
C ARG A 51 4.64 -9.73 11.05
N GLN A 52 4.29 -11.02 11.06
CA GLN A 52 4.10 -11.83 9.85
C GLN A 52 2.95 -11.30 8.98
N LEU A 53 1.82 -10.90 9.61
CA LEU A 53 0.70 -10.32 8.88
C LEU A 53 1.08 -8.99 8.23
N VAL A 54 1.79 -8.14 8.97
CA VAL A 54 2.26 -6.83 8.47
C VAL A 54 3.24 -7.01 7.32
N ASP A 55 4.22 -7.90 7.47
CA ASP A 55 5.24 -8.18 6.45
C ASP A 55 4.59 -8.68 5.15
N HIS A 56 3.70 -9.68 5.24
CA HIS A 56 2.96 -10.19 4.09
C HIS A 56 2.16 -9.10 3.34
N HIS A 57 1.53 -8.20 4.08
CA HIS A 57 0.78 -7.09 3.49
C HIS A 57 1.68 -6.02 2.90
N LEU A 58 2.83 -5.71 3.53
CA LEU A 58 3.81 -4.77 2.98
C LEU A 58 4.45 -5.29 1.70
N GLU A 59 4.80 -6.57 1.61
CA GLU A 59 5.28 -7.16 0.36
C GLU A 59 4.26 -7.01 -0.77
N THR A 60 2.98 -7.21 -0.46
CA THR A 60 1.89 -7.07 -1.45
C THR A 60 1.75 -5.61 -1.90
N LEU A 61 1.85 -4.67 -0.97
CA LEU A 61 1.79 -3.23 -1.26
C LEU A 61 3.02 -2.76 -2.05
N GLU A 62 4.22 -3.25 -1.71
CA GLU A 62 5.49 -2.92 -2.38
C GLU A 62 5.48 -3.42 -3.82
N ARG A 63 5.08 -4.69 -4.05
CA ARG A 63 4.93 -5.25 -5.40
C ARG A 63 3.93 -4.46 -6.26
N SER A 64 2.96 -3.82 -5.62
CA SER A 64 1.93 -2.99 -6.28
C SER A 64 2.30 -1.51 -6.33
N LYS A 65 3.54 -1.14 -5.94
CA LYS A 65 4.07 0.23 -5.90
C LYS A 65 3.25 1.20 -5.05
N LEU A 66 2.47 0.70 -4.09
CA LEU A 66 1.69 1.54 -3.16
C LEU A 66 2.50 1.99 -1.95
N VAL A 67 3.59 1.28 -1.65
CA VAL A 67 4.58 1.65 -0.64
C VAL A 67 5.98 1.49 -1.21
N LEU A 68 6.92 2.26 -0.66
CA LEU A 68 8.34 2.13 -0.91
C LEU A 68 9.03 1.52 0.31
N ARG A 69 10.00 0.64 0.05
CA ARG A 69 10.91 0.09 1.05
C ARG A 69 12.28 0.71 0.90
N ARG A 70 12.84 1.22 2.00
CA ARG A 70 14.21 1.77 2.06
C ARG A 70 14.95 1.21 3.26
N ARG A 71 16.25 0.92 3.08
CA ARG A 71 17.12 0.51 4.19
C ARG A 71 17.63 1.75 4.94
N VAL A 72 17.44 1.78 6.26
CA VAL A 72 17.95 2.83 7.17
C VAL A 72 18.79 2.18 8.25
N GLY A 73 20.12 2.23 8.08
CA GLY A 73 21.05 1.43 8.87
C GLY A 73 20.73 -0.05 8.72
N ASN A 74 20.29 -0.69 9.79
CA ASN A 74 19.97 -2.12 9.83
C ASN A 74 18.46 -2.41 9.71
N MET A 75 17.63 -1.39 9.52
CA MET A 75 16.17 -1.51 9.54
C MET A 75 15.57 -1.26 8.15
N GLU A 76 14.57 -2.06 7.78
CA GLU A 76 13.70 -1.79 6.63
C GLU A 76 12.61 -0.79 7.05
N MET A 77 12.61 0.37 6.41
CA MET A 77 11.63 1.43 6.60
C MET A 77 10.68 1.47 5.41
N TYR A 78 9.38 1.59 5.69
CA TYR A 78 8.32 1.68 4.68
C TYR A 78 7.69 3.07 4.71
N SER A 79 7.28 3.54 3.54
CA SER A 79 6.62 4.84 3.31
C SER A 79 5.60 4.71 2.18
N ILE A 80 4.63 5.62 2.09
CA ILE A 80 3.75 5.71 0.92
C ILE A 80 4.56 6.19 -0.28
N THR A 81 4.30 5.61 -1.46
CA THR A 81 4.88 6.09 -2.71
C THR A 81 4.30 7.47 -3.06
N GLU A 82 5.16 8.44 -3.38
CA GLU A 82 4.76 9.77 -3.89
C GLU A 82 4.12 9.73 -5.28
#